data_AF-A0A1H8HKS8-F1
#
_entry.id   AF-A0A1H8HKS8-F1
#
_cell.length_a   1.000
_cell.length_b   1.000
_cell.length_c   1.000
_cell.angle_alpha   90.00
_cell.angle_beta   90.00
_cell.angle_gamma   90.00
#
_symmetry.space_group_name_H-M   'P 1'
#
loop_
_entity.id
_entity.type
_entity.pdbx_description
1 polymer ?
#
loop_
_entity_poly.entity_id
_entity_poly.type
_entity_poly.pdbx_seq_one_letter_code
_entity_poly.pdbx_strand_id
1 'polypeptide(L)'
;MAVSPKGLSIQSLYRDYRSGSLVVNRQYQRKLVWTVDEKKRLIESILLNYPIPLILLAEKKAEGPDGQDTIEVIDGMQRLNAIFSFIEHGFTVNDLCFDVNEFARARQANEEGLFNIFGMDVKRLSPKICSDFLDYQMAVTSFSGEDDKRITDIFGRINSGGKQLSDQERRQAGVLSEFAELVRELGAELRGDVSKERLALHDMPEISIENQKNPHGYNLKAEEIFWCQQGILRTGDLRDSDDEEMIIDICASILLSGPVDGTRVYRDNLYNVDHADAKDIAKRLTAYGKEKIAAEVKLVFSALRTVVEESNGETNHFRKVVYPTATSNAQKSPFYAVFMTFFDLIIKESMFPDDSKKIMSCLNNLTNKIEVGQKQTKAEDRRTNINISKGLVRDQFVKKDMAAFQHGPGVILDFENSISRAKTETSRYEFKQGFLRLDDSRKMDENILKTIIETVCAIANVGPDANGYLYIGIADKDTHATRIAELDGVVPVRVRHVNVVGVEREATILGKSLDDYVRLLTDHIGQSGLMEPLKTMMATSIDSITYKGLEIIRVRIPAQTNMSFLGDDAFFRTGSETKKATGPQIAAIAEKFR
;
A
#
# COMPACT_ATOMS: atom_id res chain seq x y z
N MET A 1 -17.11 -17.73 -26.76
CA MET A 1 -16.46 -18.27 -27.97
C MET A 1 -14.97 -18.40 -27.72
N ALA A 2 -14.32 -19.45 -28.23
CA ALA A 2 -12.86 -19.56 -28.19
C ALA A 2 -12.28 -18.52 -29.16
N VAL A 3 -11.44 -17.63 -28.66
CA VAL A 3 -10.85 -16.56 -29.46
C VAL A 3 -9.51 -17.05 -29.95
N SER A 4 -9.33 -17.13 -31.27
CA SER A 4 -8.03 -17.47 -31.88
C SER A 4 -7.00 -16.42 -31.48
N PRO A 5 -5.74 -16.82 -31.20
CA PRO A 5 -4.67 -15.86 -30.99
C PRO A 5 -4.54 -14.90 -32.18
N LYS A 6 -4.44 -13.61 -31.90
CA LYS A 6 -4.21 -12.53 -32.87
C LYS A 6 -2.85 -11.90 -32.60
N GLY A 7 -2.18 -11.43 -33.66
CA GLY A 7 -0.99 -10.60 -33.52
C GLY A 7 -1.37 -9.18 -33.11
N LEU A 8 -0.80 -8.68 -32.01
CA LEU A 8 -0.82 -7.25 -31.66
C LEU A 8 0.61 -6.73 -31.61
N SER A 9 0.86 -5.57 -32.23
CA SER A 9 2.17 -4.92 -32.16
C SER A 9 2.45 -4.36 -30.76
N ILE A 10 3.74 -4.28 -30.40
CA ILE A 10 4.19 -3.62 -29.17
C ILE A 10 3.67 -2.17 -29.13
N GLN A 11 3.69 -1.48 -30.27
CA GLN A 11 3.15 -0.11 -30.38
C GLN A 11 1.66 -0.01 -29.99
N SER A 12 0.84 -0.99 -30.37
CA SER A 12 -0.60 -1.01 -30.05
C SER A 12 -0.81 -1.25 -28.55
N LEU A 13 -0.09 -2.20 -27.98
CA LEU A 13 -0.17 -2.50 -26.55
C LEU A 13 0.35 -1.35 -25.68
N TYR A 14 1.38 -0.62 -26.14
CA TYR A 14 1.87 0.57 -25.43
C TYR A 14 0.85 1.71 -25.40
N ARG A 15 0.04 1.87 -26.46
CA ARG A 15 -1.07 2.83 -26.44
C ARG A 15 -2.05 2.50 -25.33
N ASP A 16 -2.47 1.24 -25.23
CA ASP A 16 -3.45 0.79 -24.24
C ASP A 16 -2.88 0.85 -22.81
N TYR A 17 -1.55 0.67 -22.68
CA TYR A 17 -0.80 0.90 -21.44
C TYR A 17 -0.83 2.37 -21.00
N ARG A 18 -0.51 3.32 -21.89
CA ARG A 18 -0.49 4.76 -21.55
C ARG A 18 -1.86 5.43 -21.48
N SER A 19 -2.89 4.88 -22.11
CA SER A 19 -4.28 5.34 -21.91
C SER A 19 -4.89 4.88 -20.58
N GLY A 20 -4.21 4.01 -19.84
CA GLY A 20 -4.75 3.40 -18.62
C GLY A 20 -5.85 2.36 -18.86
N SER A 21 -6.06 1.95 -20.11
CA SER A 21 -7.05 0.92 -20.47
C SER A 21 -6.57 -0.49 -20.09
N LEU A 22 -5.26 -0.72 -20.08
CA LEU A 22 -4.66 -1.99 -19.69
C LEU A 22 -4.58 -2.09 -18.15
N VAL A 23 -5.40 -2.96 -17.56
CA VAL A 23 -5.58 -3.06 -16.10
C VAL A 23 -5.12 -4.41 -15.54
N VAL A 24 -4.73 -4.42 -14.27
CA VAL A 24 -4.29 -5.58 -13.51
C VAL A 24 -5.25 -5.80 -12.35
N ASN A 25 -5.67 -7.04 -12.13
CA ASN A 25 -6.51 -7.42 -10.99
C ASN A 25 -5.67 -8.08 -9.89
N ARG A 26 -5.52 -7.35 -8.78
CA ARG A 26 -4.70 -7.71 -7.62
C ARG A 26 -5.29 -8.83 -6.77
N GLN A 27 -6.53 -9.26 -7.02
CA GLN A 27 -7.12 -10.38 -6.30
C GLN A 27 -6.41 -11.71 -6.59
N TYR A 28 -5.87 -11.86 -7.80
CA TYR A 28 -5.17 -13.07 -8.22
C TYR A 28 -3.85 -12.81 -8.97
N GLN A 29 -3.59 -11.57 -9.44
CA GLN A 29 -2.30 -11.22 -10.03
C GLN A 29 -1.29 -10.67 -9.02
N ARG A 30 -0.03 -11.05 -9.24
CA ARG A 30 1.15 -10.71 -8.45
C ARG A 30 1.45 -9.20 -8.38
N LYS A 31 2.50 -8.85 -7.61
CA LYS A 31 3.37 -7.69 -7.86
C LYS A 31 4.32 -7.95 -9.04
N LEU A 32 5.02 -6.94 -9.53
CA LEU A 32 6.13 -7.14 -10.47
C LEU A 32 7.29 -7.86 -9.73
N VAL A 33 7.68 -9.04 -10.20
CA VAL A 33 8.67 -9.91 -9.51
C VAL A 33 9.84 -10.35 -10.40
N TRP A 34 9.80 -10.03 -11.70
CA TRP A 34 10.90 -10.34 -12.60
C TRP A 34 12.14 -9.51 -12.29
N THR A 35 13.30 -10.16 -12.18
CA THR A 35 14.59 -9.46 -12.03
C THR A 35 14.98 -8.72 -13.31
N VAL A 36 15.92 -7.77 -13.21
CA VAL A 36 16.36 -7.00 -14.40
C VAL A 36 16.91 -7.94 -15.46
N ASP A 37 17.63 -8.99 -15.07
CA ASP A 37 18.15 -9.99 -16.01
C ASP A 37 17.04 -10.81 -16.71
N GLU A 38 15.95 -11.12 -16.01
CA GLU A 38 14.77 -11.76 -16.62
C GLU A 38 14.11 -10.82 -17.64
N LYS A 39 13.99 -9.52 -17.31
CA LYS A 39 13.50 -8.50 -18.24
C LYS A 39 14.42 -8.37 -19.46
N LYS A 40 15.73 -8.30 -19.27
CA LYS A 40 16.74 -8.22 -20.35
C LYS A 40 16.62 -9.39 -21.33
N ARG A 41 16.53 -10.63 -20.82
CA ARG A 41 16.37 -11.83 -21.67
C ARG A 41 15.11 -11.79 -22.54
N LEU A 42 14.00 -11.23 -22.03
CA LEU A 42 12.80 -11.03 -22.85
C LEU A 42 13.07 -10.02 -23.96
N ILE A 43 13.67 -8.87 -23.65
CA ILE A 43 13.98 -7.85 -24.66
C ILE A 43 14.94 -8.41 -25.72
N GLU A 44 15.97 -9.16 -25.32
CA GLU A 44 16.86 -9.86 -26.25
C GLU A 44 16.09 -10.82 -27.17
N SER A 45 15.14 -11.58 -26.62
CA SER A 45 14.29 -12.47 -27.43
C SER A 45 13.49 -11.69 -28.48
N ILE A 46 12.95 -10.51 -28.12
CA ILE A 46 12.22 -9.65 -29.06
C ILE A 46 13.15 -9.07 -30.13
N LEU A 47 14.32 -8.56 -29.74
CA LEU A 47 15.32 -8.00 -30.66
C LEU A 47 15.88 -9.06 -31.64
N LEU A 48 15.92 -10.33 -31.23
CA LEU A 48 16.30 -11.47 -32.07
C LEU A 48 15.12 -12.07 -32.85
N ASN A 49 13.92 -11.49 -32.73
CA ASN A 49 12.68 -11.97 -33.34
C ASN A 49 12.34 -13.43 -32.97
N TYR A 50 12.67 -13.85 -31.74
CA TYR A 50 12.31 -15.15 -31.21
C TYR A 50 10.85 -15.19 -30.75
N PRO A 51 10.18 -16.35 -30.85
CA PRO A 51 8.80 -16.48 -30.37
C PRO A 51 8.76 -16.35 -28.84
N ILE A 52 7.90 -15.46 -28.35
CA ILE A 52 7.63 -15.32 -26.91
C ILE A 52 6.28 -15.97 -26.56
N PRO A 53 6.08 -16.42 -25.30
CA PRO A 53 4.80 -16.94 -24.85
C PRO A 53 3.65 -15.94 -25.05
N LEU A 54 2.49 -16.44 -25.46
CA LEU A 54 1.30 -15.63 -25.72
C LEU A 54 0.85 -14.81 -24.50
N ILE A 55 0.12 -13.73 -24.74
CA ILE A 55 -0.54 -12.91 -23.71
C ILE A 55 -2.02 -13.25 -23.67
N LEU A 56 -2.59 -13.25 -22.47
CA LEU A 56 -4.02 -13.44 -22.28
C LEU A 56 -4.64 -12.21 -21.68
N LEU A 57 -5.69 -11.72 -22.33
CA LEU A 57 -6.39 -10.50 -21.95
C LEU A 57 -7.89 -10.80 -21.79
N ALA A 58 -8.58 -10.02 -20.95
CA ALA A 58 -10.03 -9.99 -20.85
C ALA A 58 -10.53 -8.58 -21.18
N GLU A 59 -11.41 -8.46 -22.17
CA GLU A 59 -12.05 -7.20 -22.55
C GLU A 59 -13.26 -6.96 -21.65
N LYS A 60 -13.28 -5.83 -20.94
CA LYS A 60 -14.35 -5.41 -20.03
C LYS A 60 -14.91 -4.07 -20.47
N LYS A 61 -16.23 -3.98 -20.57
CA LYS A 61 -16.91 -2.80 -21.12
C LYS A 61 -17.31 -1.83 -20.04
N ALA A 62 -17.05 -0.55 -20.26
CA ALA A 62 -17.45 0.54 -19.37
C ALA A 62 -17.05 0.40 -17.89
N GLU A 63 -15.93 -0.27 -17.61
CA GLU A 63 -15.41 -0.51 -16.25
C GLU A 63 -14.20 0.38 -15.90
N GLY A 64 -13.74 1.22 -16.82
CA GLY A 64 -12.64 2.16 -16.58
C GLY A 64 -13.11 3.50 -15.99
N PRO A 65 -12.17 4.36 -15.57
CA PRO A 65 -12.48 5.75 -15.21
C PRO A 65 -13.29 6.41 -16.32
N ASP A 66 -14.38 7.09 -15.96
CA ASP A 66 -15.29 7.77 -16.90
C ASP A 66 -16.04 6.84 -17.89
N GLY A 67 -16.17 5.55 -17.58
CA GLY A 67 -16.97 4.60 -18.36
C GLY A 67 -16.27 4.08 -19.62
N GLN A 68 -14.93 4.16 -19.67
CA GLN A 68 -14.15 3.61 -20.79
C GLN A 68 -14.04 2.07 -20.72
N ASP A 69 -13.83 1.45 -21.87
CA ASP A 69 -13.50 0.01 -21.94
C ASP A 69 -12.11 -0.24 -21.35
N THR A 70 -11.97 -1.37 -20.64
CA THR A 70 -10.72 -1.82 -20.03
C THR A 70 -10.33 -3.19 -20.55
N ILE A 71 -9.03 -3.48 -20.47
CA ILE A 71 -8.41 -4.71 -20.93
C ILE A 71 -7.65 -5.28 -19.73
N GLU A 72 -8.25 -6.25 -19.05
CA GLU A 72 -7.64 -6.92 -17.90
C GLU A 72 -6.58 -7.91 -18.36
N VAL A 73 -5.35 -7.76 -17.87
CA VAL A 73 -4.28 -8.71 -18.13
C VAL A 73 -4.55 -9.97 -17.30
N ILE A 74 -4.69 -11.13 -17.95
CA ILE A 74 -4.84 -12.43 -17.26
C ILE A 74 -3.47 -13.12 -17.14
N ASP A 75 -2.70 -13.13 -18.23
CA ASP A 75 -1.31 -13.62 -18.23
C ASP A 75 -0.43 -12.72 -19.09
N GLY A 76 0.83 -12.57 -18.69
CA GLY A 76 1.82 -11.77 -19.41
C GLY A 76 2.09 -10.39 -18.81
N MET A 77 1.56 -10.09 -17.63
CA MET A 77 1.83 -8.83 -16.90
C MET A 77 3.32 -8.48 -16.80
N GLN A 78 4.16 -9.45 -16.42
CA GLN A 78 5.61 -9.24 -16.31
C GLN A 78 6.27 -8.99 -17.69
N ARG A 79 5.76 -9.65 -18.75
CA ARG A 79 6.27 -9.48 -20.12
C ARG A 79 5.95 -8.08 -20.64
N LEU A 80 4.70 -7.67 -20.50
CA LEU A 80 4.23 -6.33 -20.86
C LEU A 80 4.99 -5.26 -20.08
N ASN A 81 5.11 -5.41 -18.77
CA ASN A 81 5.89 -4.47 -17.96
C ASN A 81 7.35 -4.39 -18.40
N ALA A 82 8.02 -5.51 -18.68
CA ALA A 82 9.41 -5.51 -19.14
C ALA A 82 9.59 -4.75 -20.46
N ILE A 83 8.68 -4.96 -21.42
CA ILE A 83 8.68 -4.28 -22.73
C ILE A 83 8.52 -2.77 -22.54
N PHE A 84 7.50 -2.35 -21.79
CA PHE A 84 7.22 -0.92 -21.61
C PHE A 84 8.28 -0.24 -20.77
N SER A 85 8.79 -0.90 -19.72
CA SER A 85 9.91 -0.40 -18.93
C SER A 85 11.18 -0.20 -19.77
N PHE A 86 11.41 -1.02 -20.80
CA PHE A 86 12.57 -0.84 -21.69
C PHE A 86 12.40 0.40 -22.60
N ILE A 87 11.20 0.62 -23.14
CA ILE A 87 10.85 1.83 -23.91
C ILE A 87 11.06 3.08 -23.03
N GLU A 88 10.75 2.97 -21.75
CA GLU A 88 10.73 4.07 -20.78
C GLU A 88 11.99 4.16 -19.92
N HIS A 89 13.10 3.59 -20.42
CA HIS A 89 14.42 3.74 -19.81
C HIS A 89 14.51 3.22 -18.36
N GLY A 90 13.73 2.19 -18.02
CA GLY A 90 13.82 1.51 -16.72
C GLY A 90 15.06 0.62 -16.59
N PHE A 91 15.64 0.15 -17.70
CA PHE A 91 16.89 -0.61 -17.73
C PHE A 91 17.50 -0.60 -19.14
N THR A 92 18.78 -0.97 -19.25
CA THR A 92 19.49 -1.15 -20.53
C THR A 92 19.64 -2.63 -20.88
N VAL A 93 19.82 -2.93 -22.17
CA VAL A 93 20.12 -4.27 -22.70
C VAL A 93 21.38 -4.13 -23.55
N ASN A 94 22.45 -4.87 -23.22
CA ASN A 94 23.75 -4.73 -23.87
C ASN A 94 24.25 -3.27 -23.93
N ASP A 95 24.10 -2.56 -22.80
CA ASP A 95 24.42 -1.13 -22.63
C ASP A 95 23.66 -0.17 -23.56
N LEU A 96 22.58 -0.64 -24.18
CA LEU A 96 21.70 0.13 -25.06
C LEU A 96 20.35 0.36 -24.40
N CYS A 97 19.77 1.54 -24.59
CA CYS A 97 18.38 1.83 -24.30
C CYS A 97 17.58 2.04 -25.59
N PHE A 98 16.25 2.00 -25.49
CA PHE A 98 15.37 2.43 -26.58
C PHE A 98 15.63 3.92 -26.91
N ASP A 99 15.40 4.35 -28.15
CA ASP A 99 15.38 5.78 -28.46
C ASP A 99 13.94 6.29 -28.44
N VAL A 100 13.58 6.99 -27.36
CA VAL A 100 12.23 7.57 -27.16
C VAL A 100 11.81 8.48 -28.32
N ASN A 101 12.76 9.10 -29.04
CA ASN A 101 12.43 9.92 -30.20
C ASN A 101 11.92 9.09 -31.39
N GLU A 102 12.24 7.80 -31.46
CA GLU A 102 11.77 6.93 -32.54
C GLU A 102 10.32 6.45 -32.31
N PHE A 103 9.68 6.88 -31.21
CA PHE A 103 8.29 6.57 -30.93
C PHE A 103 7.50 7.77 -30.39
N ALA A 104 6.64 8.35 -31.23
CA ALA A 104 5.89 9.56 -30.90
C ALA A 104 5.11 9.51 -29.56
N ARG A 105 4.51 8.36 -29.22
CA ARG A 105 3.77 8.21 -27.94
C ARG A 105 4.69 8.22 -26.73
N ALA A 106 5.83 7.53 -26.80
CA ALA A 106 6.81 7.56 -25.72
C ALA A 106 7.41 8.97 -25.55
N ARG A 107 7.63 9.68 -26.66
CA ARG A 107 8.09 11.07 -26.64
C ARG A 107 7.09 12.00 -25.93
N GLN A 108 5.81 11.91 -26.28
CA GLN A 108 4.75 12.67 -25.61
C GLN A 108 4.68 12.34 -24.11
N ALA A 109 4.71 11.05 -23.75
CA ALA A 109 4.70 10.64 -22.35
C ALA A 109 5.93 11.16 -21.56
N ASN A 110 7.10 11.26 -22.20
CA ASN A 110 8.28 11.89 -21.61
C ASN A 110 8.13 13.41 -21.46
N GLU A 111 7.56 14.09 -22.45
CA GLU A 111 7.28 15.54 -22.37
C GLU A 111 6.27 15.88 -21.26
N GLU A 112 5.32 14.99 -21.00
CA GLU A 112 4.39 15.05 -19.87
C GLU A 112 5.03 14.67 -18.52
N GLY A 113 6.32 14.27 -18.51
CA GLY A 113 7.06 13.92 -17.30
C GLY A 113 6.65 12.59 -16.66
N LEU A 114 6.06 11.67 -17.43
CA LEU A 114 5.52 10.41 -16.90
C LEU A 114 6.58 9.35 -16.58
N PHE A 115 7.83 9.54 -17.01
CA PHE A 115 8.97 8.69 -16.69
C PHE A 115 10.29 9.44 -16.86
N ASN A 116 11.38 8.89 -16.31
CA ASN A 116 12.72 9.48 -16.41
C ASN A 116 13.49 8.86 -17.59
N ILE A 117 14.21 9.69 -18.35
CA ILE A 117 15.09 9.22 -19.42
C ILE A 117 16.54 9.13 -18.95
N PHE A 118 17.24 8.06 -19.35
CA PHE A 118 18.70 8.02 -19.34
C PHE A 118 19.35 9.22 -20.03
N GLY A 119 20.51 9.61 -19.52
CA GLY A 119 21.33 10.69 -20.06
C GLY A 119 21.83 10.44 -21.48
N MET A 120 22.48 11.45 -22.06
CA MET A 120 23.03 11.36 -23.42
C MET A 120 24.25 10.43 -23.51
N ASP A 121 24.86 10.09 -22.36
CA ASP A 121 25.98 9.19 -22.20
C ASP A 121 25.62 7.70 -22.43
N VAL A 122 24.35 7.34 -22.27
CA VAL A 122 23.87 5.97 -22.53
C VAL A 122 23.63 5.77 -24.02
N LYS A 123 24.12 4.66 -24.59
CA LYS A 123 23.95 4.36 -26.02
C LYS A 123 22.48 4.03 -26.32
N ARG A 124 22.01 4.41 -27.51
CA ARG A 124 20.63 4.20 -27.97
C ARG A 124 20.57 3.21 -29.12
N LEU A 125 19.49 2.46 -29.20
CA LEU A 125 19.18 1.63 -30.37
C LEU A 125 19.06 2.50 -31.62
N SER A 126 19.46 1.96 -32.77
CA SER A 126 19.28 2.65 -34.05
C SER A 126 17.79 2.75 -34.43
N PRO A 127 17.40 3.77 -35.24
CA PRO A 127 16.01 3.93 -35.69
C PRO A 127 15.37 2.67 -36.28
N LYS A 128 16.15 1.92 -37.08
CA LYS A 128 15.69 0.66 -37.67
C LYS A 128 15.34 -0.39 -36.61
N ILE A 129 16.22 -0.57 -35.62
CA ILE A 129 16.00 -1.54 -34.54
C ILE A 129 14.81 -1.13 -33.67
N CYS A 130 14.64 0.18 -33.41
CA CYS A 130 13.46 0.70 -32.72
C CYS A 130 12.17 0.39 -33.49
N SER A 131 12.14 0.60 -34.82
CA SER A 131 11.00 0.24 -35.66
C SER A 131 10.71 -1.26 -35.61
N ASP A 132 11.73 -2.09 -35.85
CA ASP A 132 11.59 -3.56 -35.83
C ASP A 132 11.07 -4.06 -34.47
N PHE A 133 11.53 -3.45 -33.37
CA PHE A 133 11.05 -3.74 -32.02
C PHE A 133 9.55 -3.36 -31.86
N LEU A 134 9.15 -2.17 -32.28
CA LEU A 134 7.75 -1.71 -32.16
C LEU A 134 6.78 -2.55 -33.01
N ASP A 135 7.24 -3.03 -34.16
CA ASP A 135 6.47 -3.84 -35.11
C ASP A 135 6.35 -5.32 -34.71
N TYR A 136 7.13 -5.77 -33.73
CA TYR A 136 7.09 -7.14 -33.22
C TYR A 136 5.66 -7.53 -32.84
N GLN A 137 5.16 -8.62 -33.44
CA GLN A 137 3.80 -9.11 -33.26
C GLN A 137 3.73 -10.08 -32.08
N MET A 138 3.12 -9.63 -30.99
CA MET A 138 2.83 -10.49 -29.85
C MET A 138 1.59 -11.32 -30.11
N ALA A 139 1.67 -12.63 -29.85
CA ALA A 139 0.50 -13.50 -29.86
C ALA A 139 -0.39 -13.15 -28.66
N VAL A 140 -1.60 -12.66 -28.91
CA VAL A 140 -2.56 -12.24 -27.89
C VAL A 140 -3.88 -12.98 -28.09
N THR A 141 -4.41 -13.55 -27.02
CA THR A 141 -5.78 -14.09 -26.99
C THR A 141 -6.61 -13.28 -26.00
N SER A 142 -7.65 -12.61 -26.50
CA SER A 142 -8.61 -11.87 -25.68
C SER A 142 -9.86 -12.70 -25.39
N PHE A 143 -10.45 -12.57 -24.21
CA PHE A 143 -11.75 -13.16 -23.87
C PHE A 143 -12.75 -12.04 -23.54
N SER A 144 -14.05 -12.28 -23.74
CA SER A 144 -15.07 -11.41 -23.11
C SER A 144 -14.95 -11.57 -21.60
N GLY A 145 -14.81 -10.44 -20.91
CA GLY A 145 -14.61 -10.36 -19.46
C GLY A 145 -15.89 -10.25 -18.64
N GLU A 146 -17.04 -10.69 -19.18
CA GLU A 146 -18.34 -10.64 -18.49
C GLU A 146 -18.43 -11.54 -17.24
N ASP A 147 -17.54 -12.53 -17.09
CA ASP A 147 -17.53 -13.48 -15.96
C ASP A 147 -16.15 -13.56 -15.28
N ASP A 148 -16.05 -12.91 -14.12
CA ASP A 148 -14.84 -12.87 -13.28
C ASP A 148 -14.43 -14.26 -12.75
N LYS A 149 -15.39 -15.18 -12.54
CA LYS A 149 -15.05 -16.54 -12.09
C LYS A 149 -14.32 -17.30 -13.19
N ARG A 150 -14.76 -17.12 -14.43
CA ARG A 150 -14.11 -17.73 -15.60
C ARG A 150 -12.70 -17.19 -15.81
N ILE A 151 -12.50 -15.87 -15.67
CA ILE A 151 -11.16 -15.26 -15.73
C ILE A 151 -10.25 -15.89 -14.69
N THR A 152 -10.74 -16.03 -13.46
CA THR A 152 -9.94 -16.57 -12.36
C THR A 152 -9.61 -18.07 -12.54
N ASP A 153 -10.54 -18.87 -13.07
CA ASP A 153 -10.26 -20.29 -13.42
C ASP A 153 -9.23 -20.41 -14.54
N ILE A 154 -9.31 -19.57 -15.58
CA ILE A 154 -8.32 -19.51 -16.66
C ILE A 154 -6.94 -19.19 -16.07
N PHE A 155 -6.85 -18.18 -15.20
CA PHE A 155 -5.62 -17.81 -14.51
C PHE A 155 -5.03 -18.99 -13.71
N GLY A 156 -5.84 -19.64 -12.89
CA GLY A 156 -5.43 -20.76 -12.04
C GLY A 156 -4.89 -21.95 -12.85
N ARG A 157 -5.56 -22.29 -13.95
CA ARG A 157 -5.14 -23.40 -14.83
C ARG A 157 -3.79 -23.15 -15.49
N ILE A 158 -3.54 -21.94 -15.95
CA ILE A 158 -2.32 -21.61 -16.70
C ILE A 158 -1.10 -21.58 -15.79
N ASN A 159 -1.25 -20.96 -14.62
CA ASN A 159 -0.16 -20.82 -13.68
C ASN A 159 0.14 -22.11 -12.89
N SER A 160 -0.70 -23.14 -13.02
CA SER A 160 -0.44 -24.45 -12.42
C SER A 160 0.73 -25.22 -13.07
N GLY A 161 1.17 -24.85 -14.28
CA GLY A 161 2.23 -25.56 -15.03
C GLY A 161 3.55 -24.80 -15.30
N GLY A 162 3.66 -23.52 -14.95
CA GLY A 162 4.82 -22.64 -15.24
C GLY A 162 5.76 -22.37 -14.04
N LYS A 163 6.53 -21.25 -14.07
CA LYS A 163 7.37 -20.78 -12.93
C LYS A 163 6.51 -20.78 -11.67
N GLN A 164 6.81 -21.70 -10.75
CA GLN A 164 5.87 -22.12 -9.71
C GLN A 164 5.36 -20.91 -8.93
N LEU A 165 4.04 -20.77 -8.87
CA LEU A 165 3.39 -19.95 -7.85
C LEU A 165 3.92 -20.37 -6.47
N SER A 166 4.17 -19.40 -5.59
CA SER A 166 4.46 -19.72 -4.19
C SER A 166 3.29 -20.48 -3.57
N ASP A 167 3.53 -21.16 -2.46
CA ASP A 167 2.48 -21.93 -1.80
C ASP A 167 1.27 -21.03 -1.44
N GLN A 168 1.51 -19.79 -1.02
CA GLN A 168 0.46 -18.82 -0.74
C GLN A 168 -0.26 -18.30 -1.99
N GLU A 169 0.48 -18.01 -3.06
CA GLU A 169 -0.12 -17.61 -4.33
C GLU A 169 -1.05 -18.71 -4.89
N ARG A 170 -0.66 -19.98 -4.72
CA ARG A 170 -1.50 -21.12 -5.11
C ARG A 170 -2.78 -21.22 -4.29
N ARG A 171 -2.73 -20.88 -3.00
CA ARG A 171 -3.92 -20.87 -2.13
C ARG A 171 -4.91 -19.81 -2.53
N GLN A 172 -4.44 -18.61 -2.88
CA GLN A 172 -5.32 -17.49 -3.21
C GLN A 172 -5.91 -17.57 -4.61
N ALA A 173 -5.24 -18.23 -5.55
CA ALA A 173 -5.71 -18.36 -6.92
C ALA A 173 -7.11 -19.00 -6.97
N GLY A 174 -8.12 -18.22 -7.35
CA GLY A 174 -9.50 -18.71 -7.43
C GLY A 174 -10.34 -18.63 -6.16
N VAL A 175 -9.77 -18.16 -5.04
CA VAL A 175 -10.45 -18.18 -3.74
C VAL A 175 -10.94 -16.78 -3.36
N LEU A 176 -12.27 -16.62 -3.34
CA LEU A 176 -12.98 -15.38 -3.00
C LEU A 176 -13.69 -15.47 -1.62
N SER A 177 -13.10 -16.18 -0.66
CA SER A 177 -13.66 -16.25 0.69
C SER A 177 -13.33 -14.97 1.48
N GLU A 178 -14.22 -14.55 2.38
CA GLU A 178 -13.99 -13.38 3.25
C GLU A 178 -12.66 -13.48 4.02
N PHE A 179 -12.26 -14.70 4.40
CA PHE A 179 -10.98 -14.95 5.06
C PHE A 179 -9.78 -14.72 4.13
N ALA A 180 -9.85 -15.19 2.88
CA ALA A 180 -8.80 -14.94 1.89
C ALA A 180 -8.66 -13.45 1.58
N GLU A 181 -9.77 -12.73 1.47
CA GLU A 181 -9.79 -11.28 1.30
C GLU A 181 -9.18 -10.56 2.50
N LEU A 182 -9.58 -10.91 3.73
CA LEU A 182 -9.03 -10.35 4.96
C LEU A 182 -7.49 -10.48 5.00
N VAL A 183 -6.97 -11.68 4.70
CA VAL A 183 -5.52 -11.93 4.69
C VAL A 183 -4.82 -11.06 3.63
N ARG A 184 -5.42 -10.95 2.43
CA ARG A 184 -4.86 -10.16 1.32
C ARG A 184 -4.84 -8.66 1.65
N GLU A 185 -5.94 -8.14 2.19
CA GLU A 185 -6.08 -6.76 2.63
C GLU A 185 -5.06 -6.43 3.72
N LEU A 186 -4.98 -7.27 4.77
CA LEU A 186 -3.98 -7.12 5.83
C LEU A 186 -2.56 -7.21 5.27
N GLY A 187 -2.27 -8.16 4.38
CA GLY A 187 -0.96 -8.28 3.76
C GLY A 187 -0.53 -7.00 3.04
N ALA A 188 -1.43 -6.42 2.25
CA ALA A 188 -1.18 -5.16 1.55
C ALA A 188 -1.00 -3.98 2.52
N GLU A 189 -1.84 -3.88 3.55
CA GLU A 189 -1.80 -2.80 4.54
C GLU A 189 -0.57 -2.87 5.45
N LEU A 190 -0.14 -4.07 5.88
CA LEU A 190 1.03 -4.24 6.74
C LEU A 190 2.36 -4.01 5.99
N ARG A 191 2.40 -4.26 4.68
CA ARG A 191 3.52 -3.91 3.79
C ARG A 191 3.52 -2.44 3.39
N GLY A 192 2.35 -1.79 3.44
CA GLY A 192 2.11 -0.45 2.94
C GLY A 192 2.12 -0.34 1.41
N ASP A 193 1.71 -1.40 0.70
CA ASP A 193 1.44 -1.36 -0.74
C ASP A 193 -0.05 -1.23 -1.03
N VAL A 194 -0.66 -0.25 -0.39
CA VAL A 194 -2.11 -0.13 -0.41
C VAL A 194 -2.54 0.51 -1.72
N SER A 195 -3.07 -0.32 -2.61
CA SER A 195 -3.57 0.05 -3.93
C SER A 195 -5.01 -0.40 -4.07
N LYS A 196 -5.71 0.13 -5.09
CA LYS A 196 -6.99 -0.43 -5.51
C LYS A 196 -6.83 -1.89 -5.93
N GLU A 197 -7.90 -2.67 -5.81
CA GLU A 197 -7.94 -4.06 -6.28
C GLU A 197 -7.67 -4.15 -7.78
N ARG A 198 -8.13 -3.16 -8.54
CA ARG A 198 -7.80 -3.00 -9.96
C ARG A 198 -7.03 -1.70 -10.16
N LEU A 199 -5.91 -1.79 -10.87
CA LEU A 199 -5.08 -0.64 -11.22
C LEU A 199 -4.62 -0.72 -12.67
N ALA A 200 -4.27 0.43 -13.24
CA ALA A 200 -3.62 0.46 -14.55
C ALA A 200 -2.23 -0.19 -14.48
N LEU A 201 -1.85 -0.92 -15.52
CA LEU A 201 -0.54 -1.58 -15.56
C LEU A 201 0.62 -0.58 -15.40
N HIS A 202 0.43 0.70 -15.78
CA HIS A 202 1.46 1.73 -15.59
C HIS A 202 1.67 2.15 -14.14
N ASP A 203 0.69 1.92 -13.25
CA ASP A 203 0.80 2.19 -11.82
C ASP A 203 1.44 1.04 -11.04
N MET A 204 1.54 -0.16 -11.64
CA MET A 204 2.11 -1.36 -11.00
C MET A 204 3.52 -1.18 -10.43
N PRO A 205 4.46 -0.47 -11.09
CA PRO A 205 5.78 -0.19 -10.52
C PRO A 205 5.74 0.55 -9.18
N GLU A 206 4.73 1.40 -8.94
CA GLU A 206 4.66 2.20 -7.71
C GLU A 206 4.34 1.37 -6.47
N ILE A 207 3.66 0.25 -6.66
CA ILE A 207 3.17 -0.64 -5.59
C ILE A 207 3.92 -1.97 -5.52
N SER A 208 4.84 -2.19 -6.48
CA SER A 208 5.65 -3.41 -6.55
C SER A 208 6.87 -3.30 -5.67
N ILE A 209 7.31 -4.45 -5.15
CA ILE A 209 8.44 -4.53 -4.21
C ILE A 209 9.74 -4.75 -5.00
N GLU A 210 10.70 -3.86 -4.82
CA GLU A 210 12.08 -3.96 -5.30
C GLU A 210 12.99 -4.53 -4.21
N ASN A 211 14.14 -5.08 -4.62
CA ASN A 211 15.23 -5.50 -3.72
C ASN A 211 16.50 -4.77 -4.15
N GLN A 212 17.35 -4.37 -3.19
CA GLN A 212 18.62 -3.68 -3.46
C GLN A 212 19.54 -4.40 -4.45
N LYS A 213 19.48 -5.74 -4.49
CA LYS A 213 20.28 -6.55 -5.42
C LYS A 213 19.80 -6.50 -6.87
N ASN A 214 18.56 -6.06 -7.11
CA ASN A 214 17.95 -5.94 -8.43
C ASN A 214 17.13 -4.64 -8.50
N PRO A 215 17.78 -3.47 -8.62
CA PRO A 215 17.07 -2.20 -8.69
C PRO A 215 16.35 -2.07 -10.04
N HIS A 216 15.04 -1.87 -9.96
CA HIS A 216 14.09 -1.59 -11.03
C HIS A 216 13.60 -0.13 -11.06
N GLY A 217 13.91 0.66 -10.03
CA GLY A 217 13.35 1.99 -9.79
C GLY A 217 11.96 1.96 -9.12
N TYR A 218 11.58 0.87 -8.44
CA TYR A 218 10.27 0.82 -7.76
C TYR A 218 10.29 1.59 -6.43
N ASN A 219 9.11 2.06 -6.00
CA ASN A 219 8.98 2.90 -4.81
C ASN A 219 9.10 2.12 -3.49
N LEU A 220 8.68 0.85 -3.46
CA LEU A 220 8.70 0.03 -2.25
C LEU A 220 9.92 -0.89 -2.25
N LYS A 221 10.87 -0.65 -1.36
CA LYS A 221 12.01 -1.55 -1.18
C LYS A 221 11.69 -2.58 -0.12
N ALA A 222 11.90 -3.86 -0.44
CA ALA A 222 11.68 -4.98 0.48
C ALA A 222 12.39 -4.72 1.81
N GLU A 223 13.63 -4.24 1.77
CA GLU A 223 14.47 -3.97 2.94
C GLU A 223 13.94 -2.84 3.84
N GLU A 224 13.07 -1.97 3.32
CA GLU A 224 12.42 -0.88 4.05
C GLU A 224 11.07 -1.33 4.65
N ILE A 225 10.51 -2.46 4.22
CA ILE A 225 9.29 -3.03 4.78
C ILE A 225 9.62 -3.70 6.12
N PHE A 226 8.84 -3.39 7.16
CA PHE A 226 9.06 -3.83 8.54
C PHE A 226 9.45 -5.32 8.67
N TRP A 227 8.75 -6.20 7.95
CA TRP A 227 9.04 -7.63 7.88
C TRP A 227 10.52 -7.95 7.59
N CYS A 228 11.08 -7.36 6.53
CA CYS A 228 12.47 -7.60 6.14
C CYS A 228 13.44 -6.66 6.85
N GLN A 229 13.05 -5.41 7.07
CA GLN A 229 13.84 -4.43 7.80
C GLN A 229 14.27 -4.96 9.17
N GLN A 230 13.37 -5.67 9.87
CA GLN A 230 13.60 -6.22 11.20
C GLN A 230 14.08 -7.68 11.21
N GLY A 231 14.30 -8.27 10.03
CA GLY A 231 14.79 -9.66 9.88
C GLY A 231 13.76 -10.72 10.27
N ILE A 232 12.47 -10.37 10.28
CA ILE A 232 11.37 -11.31 10.52
C ILE A 232 11.22 -12.24 9.31
N LEU A 233 11.32 -11.66 8.11
CA LEU A 233 11.34 -12.35 6.81
C LEU A 233 12.60 -11.99 6.02
N ARG A 234 13.06 -12.89 5.16
CA ARG A 234 14.02 -12.54 4.09
C ARG A 234 13.25 -11.90 2.93
N THR A 235 13.96 -11.15 2.09
CA THR A 235 13.36 -10.53 0.90
C THR A 235 12.78 -11.54 -0.08
N GLY A 236 13.37 -12.74 -0.16
CA GLY A 236 12.80 -13.88 -0.91
C GLY A 236 11.49 -14.39 -0.30
N ASP A 237 11.41 -14.49 1.03
CA ASP A 237 10.21 -14.92 1.75
C ASP A 237 9.05 -13.94 1.50
N LEU A 238 9.31 -12.63 1.59
CA LEU A 238 8.31 -11.60 1.31
C LEU A 238 7.83 -11.61 -0.14
N ARG A 239 8.74 -11.88 -1.09
CA ARG A 239 8.38 -12.03 -2.52
C ARG A 239 7.49 -13.25 -2.75
N ASP A 240 7.66 -14.30 -1.97
CA ASP A 240 6.89 -15.54 -2.07
C ASP A 240 5.61 -15.47 -1.19
N SER A 241 5.25 -14.29 -0.66
CA SER A 241 4.07 -14.01 0.16
C SER A 241 4.04 -14.75 1.52
N ASP A 242 5.21 -15.01 2.10
CA ASP A 242 5.32 -15.66 3.41
C ASP A 242 4.78 -14.80 4.58
N ASP A 243 4.64 -13.49 4.39
CA ASP A 243 3.98 -12.60 5.36
C ASP A 243 2.47 -12.85 5.40
N GLU A 244 1.82 -13.09 4.26
CA GLU A 244 0.41 -13.48 4.22
C GLU A 244 0.20 -14.85 4.87
N GLU A 245 1.15 -15.76 4.73
CA GLU A 245 1.19 -17.00 5.49
C GLU A 245 1.25 -16.79 7.02
N MET A 246 2.02 -15.80 7.48
CA MET A 246 2.03 -15.43 8.89
C MET A 246 0.70 -14.79 9.33
N ILE A 247 0.09 -13.98 8.47
CA ILE A 247 -1.22 -13.37 8.72
C ILE A 247 -2.31 -14.44 8.79
N ILE A 248 -2.27 -15.48 7.95
CA ILE A 248 -3.17 -16.65 8.07
C ILE A 248 -3.08 -17.25 9.47
N ASP A 249 -1.85 -17.55 9.92
CA ASP A 249 -1.65 -18.15 11.25
C ASP A 249 -2.18 -17.25 12.36
N ILE A 250 -1.93 -15.94 12.29
CA ILE A 250 -2.40 -14.95 13.25
C ILE A 250 -3.94 -14.89 13.27
N CYS A 251 -4.56 -14.63 12.13
CA CYS A 251 -6.02 -14.47 12.03
C CYS A 251 -6.75 -15.76 12.42
N ALA A 252 -6.30 -16.93 11.95
CA ALA A 252 -6.89 -18.20 12.33
C ALA A 252 -6.75 -18.46 13.84
N SER A 253 -5.61 -18.09 14.44
CA SER A 253 -5.40 -18.24 15.89
C SER A 253 -6.29 -17.32 16.73
N ILE A 254 -6.55 -16.11 16.25
CA ILE A 254 -7.48 -15.18 16.89
C ILE A 254 -8.91 -15.74 16.84
N LEU A 255 -9.37 -16.17 15.65
CA LEU A 255 -10.72 -16.70 15.44
C LEU A 255 -10.98 -18.00 16.24
N LEU A 256 -9.97 -18.85 16.37
CA LEU A 256 -10.03 -20.09 17.15
C LEU A 256 -9.75 -19.88 18.65
N SER A 257 -9.45 -18.65 19.08
CA SER A 257 -9.09 -18.31 20.47
C SER A 257 -7.91 -19.13 21.02
N GLY A 258 -6.95 -19.46 20.16
CA GLY A 258 -5.75 -20.20 20.50
C GLY A 258 -4.86 -20.46 19.28
N PRO A 259 -3.56 -20.74 19.46
CA PRO A 259 -2.65 -20.94 18.35
C PRO A 259 -3.05 -22.13 17.47
N VAL A 260 -2.88 -21.97 16.15
CA VAL A 260 -3.11 -23.01 15.16
C VAL A 260 -1.82 -23.71 14.74
N ASP A 261 -1.96 -24.86 14.09
CA ASP A 261 -0.84 -25.55 13.47
C ASP A 261 -0.23 -24.72 12.32
N GLY A 262 1.09 -24.51 12.38
CA GLY A 262 1.87 -23.78 11.39
C GLY A 262 2.27 -24.60 10.18
N THR A 263 1.41 -25.50 9.72
CA THR A 263 1.74 -26.43 8.64
C THR A 263 1.15 -25.94 7.32
N ARG A 264 1.86 -26.23 6.23
CA ARG A 264 1.35 -26.02 4.87
C ARG A 264 -0.04 -26.64 4.68
N VAL A 265 -0.21 -27.88 5.13
CA VAL A 265 -1.47 -28.64 4.99
C VAL A 265 -2.62 -27.91 5.67
N TYR A 266 -2.41 -27.42 6.89
CA TYR A 266 -3.45 -26.68 7.61
C TYR A 266 -3.84 -25.40 6.86
N ARG A 267 -2.87 -24.63 6.35
CA ARG A 267 -3.16 -23.43 5.55
C ARG A 267 -3.86 -23.75 4.25
N ASP A 268 -3.47 -24.82 3.55
CA ASP A 268 -4.14 -25.29 2.33
C ASP A 268 -5.62 -25.61 2.62
N ASN A 269 -5.92 -26.24 3.76
CA ASN A 269 -7.29 -26.54 4.19
C ASN A 269 -8.14 -25.27 4.39
N LEU A 270 -7.56 -24.18 4.90
CA LEU A 270 -8.30 -22.91 5.12
C LEU A 270 -8.75 -22.23 3.82
N TYR A 271 -8.10 -22.55 2.70
CA TYR A 271 -8.43 -22.01 1.38
C TYR A 271 -9.27 -22.97 0.53
N ASN A 272 -9.53 -24.19 1.04
CA ASN A 272 -10.48 -25.11 0.44
C ASN A 272 -11.87 -24.88 1.05
N VAL A 273 -12.73 -24.14 0.34
CA VAL A 273 -14.08 -23.74 0.80
C VAL A 273 -14.98 -24.91 1.21
N ASP A 274 -14.71 -26.11 0.72
CA ASP A 274 -15.46 -27.32 1.07
C ASP A 274 -14.94 -28.02 2.33
N HIS A 275 -13.73 -27.71 2.77
CA HIS A 275 -13.08 -28.31 3.93
C HIS A 275 -13.71 -27.84 5.26
N ALA A 276 -13.68 -28.71 6.27
CA ALA A 276 -14.25 -28.41 7.60
C ALA A 276 -13.57 -27.20 8.26
N ASP A 277 -12.24 -27.13 8.20
CA ASP A 277 -11.46 -26.01 8.77
C ASP A 277 -11.86 -24.65 8.15
N ALA A 278 -12.02 -24.58 6.82
CA ALA A 278 -12.44 -23.35 6.15
C ALA A 278 -13.86 -22.93 6.56
N LYS A 279 -14.79 -23.89 6.68
CA LYS A 279 -16.17 -23.63 7.12
C LYS A 279 -16.23 -23.14 8.57
N ASP A 280 -15.41 -23.69 9.46
CA ASP A 280 -15.33 -23.23 10.85
C ASP A 280 -14.72 -21.82 10.95
N ILE A 281 -13.63 -21.55 10.23
CA ILE A 281 -13.02 -20.21 10.17
C ILE A 281 -14.00 -19.19 9.60
N ALA A 282 -14.71 -19.51 8.50
CA ALA A 282 -15.70 -18.61 7.93
C ALA A 282 -16.82 -18.28 8.94
N LYS A 283 -17.38 -19.29 9.60
CA LYS A 283 -18.41 -19.10 10.64
C LYS A 283 -17.91 -18.21 11.78
N ARG A 284 -16.67 -18.42 12.25
CA ARG A 284 -16.06 -17.63 13.33
C ARG A 284 -15.77 -16.21 12.88
N LEU A 285 -15.30 -16.02 11.64
CA LEU A 285 -15.06 -14.70 11.07
C LEU A 285 -16.34 -13.88 11.01
N THR A 286 -17.45 -14.48 10.52
CA THR A 286 -18.76 -13.81 10.52
C THR A 286 -19.21 -13.42 11.94
N ALA A 287 -18.99 -14.29 12.94
CA ALA A 287 -19.34 -13.99 14.33
C ALA A 287 -18.42 -12.93 14.97
N TYR A 288 -17.15 -12.86 14.57
CA TYR A 288 -16.17 -11.92 15.09
C TYR A 288 -16.28 -10.53 14.44
N GLY A 289 -16.58 -10.50 13.14
CA GLY A 289 -16.55 -9.32 12.27
C GLY A 289 -15.20 -9.15 11.56
N LYS A 290 -15.22 -9.08 10.22
CA LYS A 290 -14.02 -8.91 9.35
C LYS A 290 -13.28 -7.61 9.67
N GLU A 291 -14.02 -6.52 9.80
CA GLU A 291 -13.48 -5.19 10.08
C GLU A 291 -12.86 -5.13 11.48
N LYS A 292 -13.49 -5.81 12.45
CA LYS A 292 -13.01 -5.86 13.82
C LYS A 292 -11.66 -6.58 13.93
N ILE A 293 -11.55 -7.79 13.39
CA ILE A 293 -10.28 -8.52 13.42
C ILE A 293 -9.18 -7.79 12.64
N ALA A 294 -9.51 -7.17 11.51
CA ALA A 294 -8.56 -6.36 10.76
C ALA A 294 -8.03 -5.19 11.60
N ALA A 295 -8.91 -4.44 12.26
CA ALA A 295 -8.53 -3.33 13.12
C ALA A 295 -7.65 -3.77 14.29
N GLU A 296 -7.97 -4.88 14.95
CA GLU A 296 -7.19 -5.40 16.08
C GLU A 296 -5.81 -5.91 15.65
N VAL A 297 -5.71 -6.63 14.52
CA VAL A 297 -4.43 -7.08 13.97
C VAL A 297 -3.53 -5.89 13.64
N LYS A 298 -4.09 -4.86 12.99
CA LYS A 298 -3.37 -3.61 12.70
C LYS A 298 -2.90 -2.89 13.96
N LEU A 299 -3.76 -2.80 14.97
CA LEU A 299 -3.42 -2.18 16.24
C LEU A 299 -2.22 -2.86 16.90
N VAL A 300 -2.25 -4.19 16.96
CA VAL A 300 -1.18 -5.00 17.56
C VAL A 300 0.10 -4.90 16.74
N PHE A 301 0.02 -4.97 15.41
CA PHE A 301 1.17 -4.81 14.53
C PHE A 301 1.83 -3.44 14.73
N SER A 302 1.02 -2.37 14.76
CA SER A 302 1.52 -1.01 14.93
C SER A 302 2.16 -0.80 16.31
N ALA A 303 1.55 -1.33 17.37
CA ALA A 303 2.12 -1.30 18.72
C ALA A 303 3.47 -2.03 18.80
N LEU A 304 3.56 -3.23 18.22
CA LEU A 304 4.80 -4.01 18.17
C LEU A 304 5.88 -3.27 17.38
N ARG A 305 5.53 -2.74 16.20
CA ARG A 305 6.45 -1.96 15.38
C ARG A 305 6.99 -0.74 16.13
N THR A 306 6.10 0.00 16.80
CA THR A 306 6.47 1.16 17.63
C THR A 306 7.48 0.75 18.72
N VAL A 307 7.21 -0.33 19.45
CA VAL A 307 8.12 -0.84 20.49
C VAL A 307 9.50 -1.18 19.92
N VAL A 308 9.57 -1.81 18.75
CA VAL A 308 10.84 -2.18 18.11
C VAL A 308 11.60 -0.94 17.62
N GLU A 309 10.92 0.02 17.00
CA GLU A 309 11.56 1.21 16.41
C GLU A 309 12.01 2.21 17.48
N GLU A 310 11.23 2.40 18.54
CA GLU A 310 11.57 3.28 19.67
C GLU A 310 12.68 2.71 20.56
N SER A 311 12.80 1.38 20.65
CA SER A 311 13.88 0.77 21.40
C SER A 311 15.23 1.01 20.71
N ASN A 312 15.27 0.79 19.38
CA ASN A 312 16.40 1.10 18.51
C ASN A 312 15.98 1.04 17.03
N GLY A 313 16.16 2.14 16.30
CA GLY A 313 15.83 2.26 14.87
C GLY A 313 16.77 1.54 13.90
N GLU A 314 17.75 0.78 14.36
CA GLU A 314 18.64 -0.01 13.51
C GLU A 314 17.88 -1.11 12.74
N THR A 315 18.36 -1.41 11.53
CA THR A 315 17.90 -2.59 10.80
C THR A 315 18.28 -3.87 11.54
N ASN A 316 17.41 -4.87 11.43
CA ASN A 316 17.50 -6.17 12.08
C ASN A 316 17.54 -6.09 13.61
N HIS A 317 17.07 -5.00 14.22
CA HIS A 317 17.06 -4.85 15.67
C HIS A 317 16.26 -5.98 16.34
N PHE A 318 15.03 -6.25 15.87
CA PHE A 318 14.23 -7.36 16.38
C PHE A 318 14.98 -8.70 16.28
N ARG A 319 15.54 -9.03 15.10
CA ARG A 319 16.33 -10.25 14.89
C ARG A 319 17.51 -10.34 15.86
N LYS A 320 18.30 -9.28 16.02
CA LYS A 320 19.46 -9.23 16.93
C LYS A 320 19.04 -9.43 18.40
N VAL A 321 17.87 -8.93 18.79
CA VAL A 321 17.35 -9.10 20.15
C VAL A 321 16.90 -10.55 20.38
N VAL A 322 16.04 -11.09 19.52
CA VAL A 322 15.49 -12.44 19.75
C VAL A 322 16.51 -13.54 19.49
N TYR A 323 17.47 -13.31 18.60
CA TYR A 323 18.57 -14.21 18.23
C TYR A 323 19.90 -13.42 18.11
N PRO A 324 20.67 -13.29 19.22
CA PRO A 324 21.88 -12.46 19.25
C PRO A 324 23.05 -12.96 18.39
N THR A 325 23.04 -14.23 18.01
CA THR A 325 24.08 -14.80 17.14
C THR A 325 23.90 -14.31 15.70
N ALA A 326 24.99 -13.99 15.02
CA ALA A 326 24.94 -13.53 13.63
C ALA A 326 24.24 -14.55 12.72
N THR A 327 23.16 -14.13 12.05
CA THR A 327 22.39 -14.99 11.15
C THR A 327 21.69 -14.17 10.07
N SER A 328 21.45 -14.81 8.92
CA SER A 328 20.58 -14.33 7.85
C SER A 328 19.21 -15.02 7.85
N ASN A 329 18.95 -15.91 8.81
CA ASN A 329 17.70 -16.65 8.88
C ASN A 329 16.54 -15.76 9.35
N ALA A 330 15.39 -15.95 8.73
CA ALA A 330 14.13 -15.32 9.11
C ALA A 330 13.71 -15.73 10.53
N GLN A 331 13.21 -14.76 11.30
CA GLN A 331 12.77 -14.96 12.69
C GLN A 331 11.24 -15.06 12.81
N LYS A 332 10.63 -15.93 11.99
CA LYS A 332 9.16 -16.11 11.91
C LYS A 332 8.53 -16.58 13.23
N SER A 333 9.06 -17.65 13.82
CA SER A 333 8.53 -18.27 15.04
C SER A 333 8.57 -17.35 16.26
N PRO A 334 9.70 -16.69 16.62
CA PRO A 334 9.70 -15.73 17.72
C PRO A 334 8.79 -14.53 17.44
N PHE A 335 8.70 -14.06 16.19
CA PHE A 335 7.76 -12.99 15.85
C PHE A 335 6.31 -13.39 16.09
N TYR A 336 5.88 -14.56 15.60
CA TYR A 336 4.52 -15.06 15.84
C TYR A 336 4.19 -15.15 17.33
N ALA A 337 5.12 -15.68 18.14
CA ALA A 337 4.93 -15.77 19.59
C ALA A 337 4.77 -14.39 20.23
N VAL A 338 5.65 -13.43 19.89
CA VAL A 338 5.58 -12.05 20.40
C VAL A 338 4.30 -11.34 19.93
N PHE A 339 3.90 -11.51 18.67
CA PHE A 339 2.67 -10.93 18.13
C PHE A 339 1.45 -11.42 18.92
N MET A 340 1.32 -12.73 19.11
CA MET A 340 0.19 -13.30 19.85
C MET A 340 0.24 -12.92 21.34
N THR A 341 1.42 -12.75 21.93
CA THR A 341 1.58 -12.17 23.27
C THR A 341 1.06 -10.74 23.34
N PHE A 342 1.41 -9.89 22.38
CA PHE A 342 0.91 -8.52 22.31
C PHE A 342 -0.60 -8.50 22.09
N PHE A 343 -1.13 -9.37 21.23
CA PHE A 343 -2.58 -9.51 21.02
C PHE A 343 -3.30 -9.86 22.33
N ASP A 344 -2.81 -10.85 23.07
CA ASP A 344 -3.39 -11.22 24.36
C ASP A 344 -3.37 -10.04 25.36
N LEU A 345 -2.25 -9.33 25.47
CA LEU A 345 -2.12 -8.22 26.43
C LEU A 345 -2.98 -7.01 26.01
N ILE A 346 -2.92 -6.61 24.74
CA ILE A 346 -3.59 -5.40 24.23
C ILE A 346 -5.10 -5.62 24.09
N ILE A 347 -5.52 -6.72 23.46
CA ILE A 347 -6.93 -6.94 23.10
C ILE A 347 -7.68 -7.66 24.21
N LYS A 348 -7.12 -8.72 24.78
CA LYS A 348 -7.85 -9.53 25.78
C LYS A 348 -7.75 -8.96 27.20
N GLU A 349 -6.67 -8.25 27.51
CA GLU A 349 -6.40 -7.74 28.86
C GLU A 349 -6.41 -6.22 28.98
N SER A 350 -6.57 -5.50 27.86
CA SER A 350 -6.56 -4.03 27.81
C SER A 350 -5.29 -3.42 28.45
N MET A 351 -4.15 -4.06 28.23
CA MET A 351 -2.84 -3.60 28.68
C MET A 351 -1.99 -3.16 27.50
N PHE A 352 -1.28 -2.05 27.64
CA PHE A 352 -0.51 -1.42 26.57
C PHE A 352 0.97 -1.36 26.90
N PRO A 353 1.86 -1.41 25.90
CA PRO A 353 3.29 -1.18 26.09
C PRO A 353 3.56 0.13 26.85
N ASP A 354 4.46 0.07 27.83
CA ASP A 354 4.88 1.25 28.60
C ASP A 354 6.31 1.70 28.27
N ASP A 355 7.27 0.78 28.35
CA ASP A 355 8.69 1.07 28.11
C ASP A 355 9.25 0.17 26.98
N SER A 356 9.33 0.75 25.79
CA SER A 356 9.78 0.07 24.56
C SER A 356 11.16 -0.58 24.71
N LYS A 357 12.11 0.08 25.39
CA LYS A 357 13.47 -0.44 25.61
C LYS A 357 13.48 -1.63 26.57
N LYS A 358 12.74 -1.55 27.68
CA LYS A 358 12.65 -2.65 28.63
C LYS A 358 11.94 -3.86 28.03
N ILE A 359 10.84 -3.66 27.29
CA ILE A 359 10.14 -4.74 26.59
C ILE A 359 11.11 -5.50 25.70
N MET A 360 11.86 -4.79 24.85
CA MET A 360 12.84 -5.43 23.97
C MET A 360 13.97 -6.10 24.74
N SER A 361 14.41 -5.56 25.88
CA SER A 361 15.38 -6.23 26.75
C SER A 361 14.87 -7.57 27.32
N CYS A 362 13.58 -7.66 27.67
CA CYS A 362 12.95 -8.89 28.16
C CYS A 362 12.94 -10.01 27.10
N LEU A 363 12.81 -9.61 25.83
CA LEU A 363 12.84 -10.49 24.66
C LEU A 363 14.27 -10.91 24.24
N ASN A 364 15.31 -10.43 24.93
CA ASN A 364 16.68 -10.78 24.60
C ASN A 364 16.89 -12.30 24.66
N ASN A 365 17.47 -12.82 23.57
CA ASN A 365 17.73 -14.24 23.34
C ASN A 365 16.49 -15.13 23.49
N LEU A 366 15.32 -14.62 23.06
CA LEU A 366 14.05 -15.33 23.14
C LEU A 366 14.12 -16.71 22.51
N THR A 367 14.82 -16.88 21.39
CA THR A 367 14.92 -18.17 20.68
C THR A 367 15.52 -19.29 21.51
N ASN A 368 16.33 -18.99 22.53
CA ASN A 368 16.85 -20.00 23.47
C ASN A 368 15.86 -20.35 24.58
N LYS A 369 14.77 -19.59 24.72
CA LYS A 369 13.73 -19.77 25.74
C LYS A 369 12.47 -20.42 25.16
N ILE A 370 12.34 -20.49 23.84
CA ILE A 370 11.15 -21.00 23.14
C ILE A 370 11.53 -22.12 22.17
N GLU A 371 10.56 -22.98 21.81
CA GLU A 371 10.77 -24.00 20.78
C GLU A 371 10.75 -23.37 19.38
N VAL A 372 11.71 -23.73 18.51
CA VAL A 372 11.85 -23.19 17.15
C VAL A 372 12.05 -24.29 16.10
N GLY A 373 11.88 -23.95 14.81
CA GLY A 373 12.05 -24.90 13.71
C GLY A 373 10.88 -25.88 13.56
N GLN A 374 11.16 -27.12 13.14
CA GLN A 374 10.12 -28.13 12.86
C GLN A 374 9.27 -28.50 14.09
N LYS A 375 9.77 -28.26 15.31
CA LYS A 375 9.02 -28.52 16.53
C LYS A 375 7.89 -27.50 16.76
N GLN A 376 7.99 -26.29 16.20
CA GLN A 376 7.02 -25.20 16.45
C GLN A 376 5.80 -25.25 15.51
N THR A 377 5.68 -26.25 14.64
CA THR A 377 4.52 -26.34 13.74
C THR A 377 3.24 -26.77 14.46
N LYS A 378 3.32 -27.32 15.67
CA LYS A 378 2.15 -27.75 16.45
C LYS A 378 1.58 -26.62 17.29
N ALA A 379 0.27 -26.59 17.41
CA ALA A 379 -0.48 -25.64 18.24
C ALA A 379 -0.04 -25.64 19.72
N GLU A 380 0.31 -26.80 20.28
CA GLU A 380 0.74 -26.93 21.68
C GLU A 380 2.07 -26.22 21.95
N ASP A 381 3.09 -26.49 21.12
CA ASP A 381 4.41 -25.86 21.21
C ASP A 381 4.29 -24.33 21.02
N ARG A 382 3.44 -23.90 20.09
CA ARG A 382 3.11 -22.49 19.88
C ARG A 382 2.50 -21.85 21.12
N ARG A 383 1.60 -22.54 21.81
CA ARG A 383 0.97 -22.06 23.04
C ARG A 383 2.00 -21.87 24.15
N THR A 384 2.90 -22.83 24.31
CA THR A 384 4.01 -22.76 25.26
C THR A 384 4.89 -21.53 24.97
N ASN A 385 5.26 -21.31 23.70
CA ASN A 385 6.06 -20.14 23.31
C ASN A 385 5.38 -18.80 23.62
N ILE A 386 4.06 -18.70 23.39
CA ILE A 386 3.27 -17.49 23.70
C ILE A 386 3.24 -17.26 25.21
N ASN A 387 3.03 -18.30 26.01
CA ASN A 387 3.00 -18.19 27.47
C ASN A 387 4.36 -17.75 28.04
N ILE A 388 5.46 -18.30 27.52
CA ILE A 388 6.82 -17.90 27.90
C ILE A 388 7.05 -16.42 27.54
N SER A 389 6.74 -16.04 26.30
CA SER A 389 6.90 -14.66 25.82
C SER A 389 6.08 -13.68 26.65
N LYS A 390 4.84 -14.03 27.00
CA LYS A 390 3.95 -13.25 27.86
C LYS A 390 4.50 -13.08 29.27
N GLY A 391 5.00 -14.16 29.87
CA GLY A 391 5.64 -14.10 31.19
C GLY A 391 6.85 -13.17 31.24
N LEU A 392 7.59 -13.02 30.14
CA LEU A 392 8.76 -12.15 30.06
C LEU A 392 8.40 -10.65 29.98
N VAL A 393 7.33 -10.30 29.28
CA VAL A 393 7.04 -8.89 28.95
C VAL A 393 5.89 -8.28 29.74
N ARG A 394 5.03 -9.09 30.38
CA ARG A 394 3.80 -8.64 31.04
C ARG A 394 3.98 -7.45 31.98
N ASP A 395 5.04 -7.44 32.78
CA ASP A 395 5.30 -6.38 33.76
C ASP A 395 5.67 -5.02 33.14
N GLN A 396 5.95 -5.00 31.83
CA GLN A 396 6.22 -3.80 31.05
C GLN A 396 4.99 -3.31 30.26
N PHE A 397 3.82 -3.87 30.57
CA PHE A 397 2.54 -3.44 30.05
C PHE A 397 1.68 -2.87 31.18
N VAL A 398 0.95 -1.79 30.89
CA VAL A 398 0.12 -1.08 31.87
C VAL A 398 -1.31 -0.91 31.36
N LYS A 399 -2.28 -0.85 32.26
CA LYS A 399 -3.67 -0.55 31.88
C LYS A 399 -3.76 0.92 31.46
N LYS A 400 -4.17 1.19 30.23
CA LYS A 400 -4.49 2.53 29.70
C LYS A 400 -5.90 2.52 29.12
N ASP A 401 -6.49 3.70 28.96
CA ASP A 401 -7.75 3.85 28.24
C ASP A 401 -7.56 3.55 26.74
N MET A 402 -8.41 2.69 26.18
CA MET A 402 -8.38 2.32 24.76
C MET A 402 -8.57 3.54 23.84
N ALA A 403 -9.35 4.54 24.27
CA ALA A 403 -9.63 5.73 23.46
C ALA A 403 -8.34 6.53 23.16
N ALA A 404 -7.44 6.67 24.14
CA ALA A 404 -6.18 7.37 23.95
C ALA A 404 -5.23 6.67 22.96
N PHE A 405 -5.37 5.35 22.77
CA PHE A 405 -4.50 4.55 21.90
C PHE A 405 -5.05 4.43 20.47
N GLN A 406 -6.38 4.50 20.29
CA GLN A 406 -7.04 4.58 18.98
C GLN A 406 -6.75 5.88 18.24
N HIS A 407 -6.35 6.94 18.95
CA HIS A 407 -5.84 8.20 18.39
C HIS A 407 -4.29 8.29 18.42
N GLY A 408 -3.60 7.21 18.78
CA GLY A 408 -2.14 7.15 18.93
C GLY A 408 -1.50 6.12 17.98
N PRO A 409 -0.72 5.14 18.48
CA PRO A 409 -0.04 4.15 17.64
C PRO A 409 -0.97 3.36 16.71
N GLY A 410 -2.25 3.19 17.07
CA GLY A 410 -3.22 2.49 16.22
C GLY A 410 -3.46 3.13 14.85
N VAL A 411 -3.12 4.41 14.69
CA VAL A 411 -3.36 5.19 13.46
C VAL A 411 -2.09 5.31 12.60
N ILE A 412 -0.91 4.99 13.13
CA ILE A 412 0.37 5.16 12.43
C ILE A 412 0.39 4.36 11.12
N LEU A 413 -0.07 3.13 11.16
CA LEU A 413 -0.13 2.29 9.96
C LEU A 413 -1.09 2.87 8.93
N ASP A 414 -2.30 3.26 9.34
CA ASP A 414 -3.28 3.89 8.46
C ASP A 414 -2.73 5.19 7.86
N PHE A 415 -1.99 5.98 8.64
CA PHE A 415 -1.32 7.20 8.20
C PHE A 415 -0.31 6.91 7.08
N GLU A 416 0.64 6.00 7.31
CA GLU A 416 1.65 5.65 6.29
C GLU A 416 1.00 5.05 5.04
N ASN A 417 -0.09 4.31 5.20
CA ASN A 417 -0.89 3.77 4.10
C ASN A 417 -1.57 4.87 3.30
N SER A 418 -2.11 5.90 3.96
CA SER A 418 -2.66 7.08 3.28
C SER A 418 -1.58 7.87 2.53
N ILE A 419 -0.38 8.02 3.10
CA ILE A 419 0.76 8.58 2.36
C ILE A 419 1.06 7.75 1.12
N SER A 420 0.99 6.43 1.20
CA SER A 420 1.23 5.54 0.05
C SER A 420 0.20 5.75 -1.06
N ARG A 421 -1.08 5.74 -0.70
CA ARG A 421 -2.21 5.91 -1.63
C ARG A 421 -2.23 7.30 -2.27
N ALA A 422 -1.73 8.33 -1.60
CA ALA A 422 -1.72 9.69 -2.12
C ALA A 422 -0.97 9.86 -3.46
N LYS A 423 -0.02 8.96 -3.80
CA LYS A 423 0.65 8.96 -5.11
C LYS A 423 -0.28 8.53 -6.25
N THR A 424 -1.05 7.47 -6.04
CA THR A 424 -1.93 6.88 -7.07
C THR A 424 -3.33 7.50 -7.05
N GLU A 425 -3.78 8.00 -5.90
CA GLU A 425 -5.10 8.58 -5.67
C GLU A 425 -5.03 10.06 -5.29
N THR A 426 -4.20 10.84 -5.99
CA THR A 426 -3.94 12.26 -5.70
C THR A 426 -5.19 13.12 -5.47
N SER A 427 -6.32 12.79 -6.10
CA SER A 427 -7.59 13.50 -5.91
C SER A 427 -8.24 13.28 -4.55
N ARG A 428 -7.90 12.23 -3.79
CA ARG A 428 -8.50 11.92 -2.49
C ARG A 428 -7.66 12.36 -1.29
N TYR A 429 -6.41 12.78 -1.51
CA TYR A 429 -5.46 13.12 -0.45
C TYR A 429 -4.93 14.53 -0.62
N GLU A 430 -4.80 15.26 0.48
CA GLU A 430 -4.18 16.59 0.54
C GLU A 430 -3.22 16.68 1.73
N PHE A 431 -2.08 17.32 1.53
CA PHE A 431 -1.07 17.55 2.56
C PHE A 431 -0.81 19.04 2.72
N LYS A 432 -0.84 19.54 3.96
CA LYS A 432 -0.46 20.91 4.32
C LYS A 432 0.59 20.90 5.41
N GLN A 433 1.58 21.78 5.30
CA GLN A 433 2.64 21.90 6.30
C GLN A 433 2.09 22.44 7.63
N GLY A 434 1.11 23.34 7.58
CA GLY A 434 0.57 24.08 8.71
C GLY A 434 -0.24 25.27 8.19
N PHE A 435 -0.51 26.23 9.05
CA PHE A 435 -1.26 27.45 8.74
C PHE A 435 -0.39 28.71 8.68
N LEU A 436 0.85 28.67 9.15
CA LEU A 436 1.75 29.82 9.10
C LEU A 436 2.48 29.91 7.75
N ARG A 437 2.82 31.13 7.35
CA ARG A 437 3.67 31.38 6.18
C ARG A 437 5.11 30.94 6.45
N LEU A 438 5.78 30.45 5.42
CA LEU A 438 7.19 30.03 5.43
C LEU A 438 8.19 31.19 5.21
N ASP A 439 7.76 32.41 5.53
CA ASP A 439 8.60 33.60 5.58
C ASP A 439 8.98 33.94 7.02
N ASP A 440 9.93 34.86 7.20
CA ASP A 440 10.42 35.23 8.53
C ASP A 440 9.35 35.89 9.42
N SER A 441 8.21 36.31 8.85
CA SER A 441 7.13 36.90 9.64
C SER A 441 6.36 35.86 10.45
N ARG A 442 6.36 34.60 10.00
CA ARG A 442 5.64 33.48 10.61
C ARG A 442 4.18 33.81 10.92
N LYS A 443 3.55 34.69 10.13
CA LYS A 443 2.14 35.07 10.31
C LYS A 443 1.22 34.00 9.76
N MET A 444 0.00 33.96 10.30
CA MET A 444 -1.09 33.14 9.80
C MET A 444 -1.34 33.47 8.32
N ASP A 445 -1.43 32.45 7.48
CA ASP A 445 -1.85 32.65 6.10
C ASP A 445 -3.38 32.80 6.04
N GLU A 446 -3.84 34.03 5.77
CA GLU A 446 -5.26 34.39 5.80
C GLU A 446 -6.13 33.56 4.84
N ASN A 447 -5.55 32.97 3.79
CA ASN A 447 -6.28 32.18 2.80
C ASN A 447 -6.26 30.67 3.06
N ILE A 448 -5.36 30.15 3.90
CA ILE A 448 -5.12 28.70 3.99
C ILE A 448 -6.35 27.94 4.46
N LEU A 449 -7.06 28.47 5.46
CA LEU A 449 -8.26 27.85 6.01
C LEU A 449 -9.39 27.85 4.99
N LYS A 450 -9.54 28.93 4.21
CA LYS A 450 -10.51 28.99 3.11
C LYS A 450 -10.21 27.93 2.04
N THR A 451 -8.96 27.84 1.58
CA THR A 451 -8.54 26.83 0.61
C THR A 451 -8.74 25.42 1.12
N ILE A 452 -8.52 25.17 2.42
CA ILE A 452 -8.79 23.87 3.04
C ILE A 452 -10.27 23.50 2.91
N ILE A 453 -11.20 24.43 3.16
CA ILE A 453 -12.64 24.16 3.00
C ILE A 453 -13.01 23.87 1.53
N GLU A 454 -12.46 24.63 0.59
CA GLU A 454 -12.63 24.39 -0.84
C GLU A 454 -12.13 23.00 -1.22
N THR A 455 -10.97 22.59 -0.70
CA THR A 455 -10.40 21.25 -0.91
C THR A 455 -11.25 20.15 -0.28
N VAL A 456 -11.80 20.35 0.93
CA VAL A 456 -12.73 19.40 1.57
C VAL A 456 -13.95 19.16 0.69
N CYS A 457 -14.57 20.23 0.18
CA CYS A 457 -15.69 20.12 -0.76
C CYS A 457 -15.29 19.37 -2.04
N ALA A 458 -14.12 19.69 -2.59
CA ALA A 458 -13.63 19.06 -3.81
C ALA A 458 -13.33 17.56 -3.66
N ILE A 459 -12.76 17.16 -2.53
CA ILE A 459 -12.47 15.76 -2.19
C ILE A 459 -13.78 14.98 -2.02
N ALA A 460 -14.76 15.56 -1.31
CA ALA A 460 -16.09 14.96 -1.15
C ALA A 460 -16.79 14.71 -2.50
N ASN A 461 -16.45 15.50 -3.53
CA ASN A 461 -16.98 15.41 -4.89
C ASN A 461 -16.20 14.47 -5.83
N VAL A 462 -15.17 13.75 -5.34
CA VAL A 462 -14.42 12.80 -6.18
C VAL A 462 -15.27 11.59 -6.59
N GLY A 463 -16.13 11.13 -5.69
CA GLY A 463 -17.06 10.01 -5.91
C GLY A 463 -17.34 9.20 -4.64
N PRO A 464 -18.40 8.37 -4.64
CA PRO A 464 -18.94 7.71 -3.45
C PRO A 464 -18.10 6.53 -2.94
N ASP A 465 -17.11 6.07 -3.72
CA ASP A 465 -16.46 4.78 -3.50
C ASP A 465 -15.58 4.71 -2.24
N ALA A 466 -15.07 5.85 -1.77
CA ALA A 466 -14.11 5.88 -0.67
C ALA A 466 -14.08 7.25 0.03
N ASN A 467 -13.57 7.23 1.27
CA ASN A 467 -13.24 8.46 2.00
C ASN A 467 -12.03 9.17 1.38
N GLY A 468 -11.91 10.46 1.62
CA GLY A 468 -10.69 11.23 1.40
C GLY A 468 -10.04 11.68 2.70
N TYR A 469 -8.85 12.25 2.60
CA TYR A 469 -8.05 12.62 3.77
C TYR A 469 -7.28 13.92 3.52
N LEU A 470 -7.26 14.78 4.54
CA LEU A 470 -6.37 15.93 4.62
C LEU A 470 -5.47 15.76 5.84
N TYR A 471 -4.17 15.97 5.66
CA TYR A 471 -3.21 15.97 6.76
C TYR A 471 -2.52 17.33 6.89
N ILE A 472 -2.38 17.78 8.13
CA ILE A 472 -1.72 19.04 8.47
C ILE A 472 -0.54 18.73 9.39
N GLY A 473 0.61 19.33 9.12
CA GLY A 473 1.90 18.95 9.71
C GLY A 473 2.79 18.16 8.74
N ILE A 474 2.52 18.22 7.43
CA ILE A 474 3.25 17.49 6.39
C ILE A 474 3.67 18.42 5.26
N ALA A 475 4.96 18.47 4.99
CA ALA A 475 5.53 19.15 3.83
C ALA A 475 5.64 18.16 2.65
N ASP A 476 4.93 18.47 1.58
CA ASP A 476 4.94 17.76 0.29
C ASP A 476 6.25 17.98 -0.50
N LYS A 477 6.90 19.14 -0.31
CA LYS A 477 8.16 19.52 -0.98
C LYS A 477 9.33 19.54 -0.01
N ASP A 478 10.47 19.01 -0.46
CA ASP A 478 11.72 19.03 0.31
C ASP A 478 12.23 20.45 0.61
N THR A 479 11.96 21.40 -0.30
CA THR A 479 12.28 22.82 -0.09
C THR A 479 11.49 23.41 1.08
N HIS A 480 10.20 23.07 1.21
CA HIS A 480 9.38 23.49 2.35
C HIS A 480 9.88 22.87 3.64
N ALA A 481 10.18 21.56 3.65
CA ALA A 481 10.70 20.87 4.82
C ALA A 481 12.03 21.47 5.31
N THR A 482 12.94 21.77 4.38
CA THR A 482 14.22 22.43 4.68
C THR A 482 13.99 23.81 5.28
N ARG A 483 13.10 24.61 4.67
CA ARG A 483 12.78 25.94 5.16
C ARG A 483 12.15 25.93 6.56
N ILE A 484 11.31 24.93 6.84
CA ILE A 484 10.71 24.74 8.17
C ILE A 484 11.79 24.39 9.20
N ALA A 485 12.73 23.51 8.84
CA ALA A 485 13.85 23.17 9.72
C ALA A 485 14.70 24.40 10.10
N GLU A 486 14.95 25.29 9.13
CA GLU A 486 15.65 26.56 9.35
C GLU A 486 14.88 27.51 10.27
N LEU A 487 13.57 27.66 10.07
CA LEU A 487 12.75 28.62 10.78
C LEU A 487 12.37 28.16 12.20
N ASP A 488 12.05 26.89 12.36
CA ASP A 488 11.43 26.35 13.59
C ASP A 488 12.38 25.48 14.42
N GLY A 489 13.57 25.17 13.91
CA GLY A 489 14.53 24.29 14.58
C GLY A 489 14.03 22.85 14.73
N VAL A 490 13.03 22.45 13.94
CA VAL A 490 12.50 21.08 13.90
C VAL A 490 13.33 20.23 12.95
N VAL A 491 13.48 18.93 13.26
CA VAL A 491 14.09 17.95 12.34
C VAL A 491 12.96 17.23 11.59
N PRO A 492 12.74 17.53 10.28
CA PRO A 492 11.70 16.86 9.52
C PRO A 492 11.95 15.36 9.43
N VAL A 493 10.88 14.57 9.56
CA VAL A 493 10.94 13.12 9.46
C VAL A 493 10.46 12.70 8.07
N ARG A 494 11.37 12.14 7.26
CA ARG A 494 11.02 11.63 5.93
C ARG A 494 10.11 10.40 6.05
N VAL A 495 8.96 10.43 5.38
CA VAL A 495 8.06 9.29 5.22
C VAL A 495 7.74 9.13 3.75
N ARG A 496 8.33 8.11 3.11
CA ARG A 496 8.22 7.86 1.67
C ARG A 496 8.60 9.11 0.85
N HIS A 497 7.61 9.79 0.29
CA HIS A 497 7.78 10.93 -0.61
C HIS A 497 7.45 12.29 0.04
N VAL A 498 7.05 12.31 1.32
CA VAL A 498 6.71 13.53 2.07
C VAL A 498 7.58 13.66 3.32
N ASN A 499 7.57 14.83 3.94
CA ASN A 499 8.26 15.08 5.21
C ASN A 499 7.26 15.49 6.29
N VAL A 500 7.23 14.78 7.40
CA VAL A 500 6.47 15.17 8.59
C VAL A 500 7.24 16.27 9.31
N VAL A 501 6.53 17.35 9.64
CA VAL A 501 7.09 18.57 10.24
C VAL A 501 6.43 18.97 11.56
N GLY A 502 5.28 18.38 11.92
CA GLY A 502 4.67 18.53 13.24
C GLY A 502 3.98 19.86 13.52
N VAL A 503 2.67 19.90 13.80
CA VAL A 503 1.90 21.14 14.00
C VAL A 503 2.23 21.87 15.31
N GLU A 504 2.83 21.18 16.27
CA GLU A 504 3.22 21.73 17.57
C GLU A 504 4.18 22.93 17.46
N ARG A 505 4.99 22.97 16.39
CA ARG A 505 5.88 24.10 16.11
C ARG A 505 5.11 25.41 15.90
N GLU A 506 3.98 25.35 15.19
CA GLU A 506 3.15 26.52 14.91
C GLU A 506 2.26 26.88 16.09
N ALA A 507 1.74 25.87 16.79
CA ALA A 507 1.00 26.08 18.04
C ALA A 507 1.86 26.85 19.06
N THR A 508 3.14 26.48 19.19
CA THR A 508 4.10 27.16 20.07
C THR A 508 4.33 28.61 19.66
N ILE A 509 4.55 28.88 18.37
CA ILE A 509 4.74 30.25 17.84
C ILE A 509 3.50 31.12 18.10
N LEU A 510 2.30 30.54 17.98
CA LEU A 510 1.04 31.22 18.22
C LEU A 510 0.67 31.35 19.71
N GLY A 511 1.47 30.77 20.62
CA GLY A 511 1.17 30.73 22.05
C GLY A 511 -0.12 29.95 22.37
N LYS A 512 -0.44 28.92 21.57
CA LYS A 512 -1.64 28.10 21.69
C LYS A 512 -1.30 26.70 22.19
N SER A 513 -2.24 26.09 22.92
CA SER A 513 -2.22 24.64 23.12
C SER A 513 -2.47 23.92 21.79
N LEU A 514 -2.12 22.63 21.70
CA LEU A 514 -2.43 21.82 20.52
C LEU A 514 -3.94 21.79 20.26
N ASP A 515 -4.75 21.65 21.30
CA ASP A 515 -6.22 21.67 21.22
C ASP A 515 -6.72 23.01 20.66
N ASP A 516 -6.17 24.13 21.13
CA ASP A 516 -6.54 25.46 20.60
C ASP A 516 -6.10 25.68 19.16
N TYR A 517 -5.02 25.00 18.73
CA TYR A 517 -4.57 25.02 17.35
C TYR A 517 -5.49 24.18 16.45
N VAL A 518 -5.90 22.99 16.89
CA VAL A 518 -6.92 22.17 16.21
C VAL A 518 -8.25 22.92 16.10
N ARG A 519 -8.61 23.67 17.15
CA ARG A 519 -9.84 24.49 17.16
C ARG A 519 -9.91 25.52 16.06
N LEU A 520 -8.77 26.05 15.61
CA LEU A 520 -8.72 26.98 14.48
C LEU A 520 -9.37 26.37 13.23
N LEU A 521 -9.16 25.08 13.00
CA LEU A 521 -9.73 24.37 11.87
C LEU A 521 -11.20 23.98 12.12
N THR A 522 -11.52 23.42 13.30
CA THR A 522 -12.89 22.99 13.61
C THR A 522 -13.86 24.17 13.58
N ASP A 523 -13.46 25.32 14.12
CA ASP A 523 -14.28 26.53 14.13
C ASP A 523 -14.49 27.05 12.71
N HIS A 524 -13.46 27.01 11.86
CA HIS A 524 -13.57 27.44 10.47
C HIS A 524 -14.48 26.52 9.64
N ILE A 525 -14.41 25.20 9.87
CA ILE A 525 -15.37 24.24 9.28
C ILE A 525 -16.79 24.55 9.76
N GLY A 526 -16.98 24.77 11.06
CA GLY A 526 -18.28 25.10 11.66
C GLY A 526 -18.89 26.40 11.15
N GLN A 527 -18.06 27.38 10.79
CA GLN A 527 -18.48 28.67 10.23
C GLN A 527 -18.58 28.68 8.70
N SER A 528 -18.07 27.64 8.03
CA SER A 528 -18.08 27.54 6.57
C SER A 528 -19.48 27.38 5.98
N GLY A 529 -19.59 27.66 4.68
CA GLY A 529 -20.80 27.38 3.89
C GLY A 529 -20.94 25.93 3.42
N LEU A 530 -20.16 24.97 3.95
CA LEU A 530 -20.29 23.57 3.57
C LEU A 530 -21.73 23.08 3.82
N MET A 531 -22.29 22.39 2.83
CA MET A 531 -23.65 21.85 2.92
C MET A 531 -23.70 20.62 3.85
N GLU A 532 -24.86 20.39 4.48
CA GLU A 532 -25.13 19.17 5.23
C GLU A 532 -25.37 17.98 4.28
N PRO A 533 -24.99 16.73 4.65
CA PRO A 533 -24.48 16.31 5.96
C PRO A 533 -22.95 16.45 6.13
N LEU A 534 -22.21 16.82 5.09
CA LEU A 534 -20.75 16.84 5.09
C LEU A 534 -20.19 17.71 6.22
N LYS A 535 -20.76 18.90 6.44
CA LYS A 535 -20.33 19.82 7.49
C LYS A 535 -20.40 19.21 8.89
N THR A 536 -21.53 18.63 9.26
CA THR A 536 -21.69 17.97 10.57
C THR A 536 -20.75 16.77 10.70
N MET A 537 -20.58 15.96 9.65
CA MET A 537 -19.68 14.82 9.69
C MET A 537 -18.21 15.22 9.81
N MET A 538 -17.84 16.40 9.30
CA MET A 538 -16.46 16.88 9.38
C MET A 538 -16.04 17.28 10.78
N ALA A 539 -16.96 17.82 11.58
CA ALA A 539 -16.69 18.19 12.97
C ALA A 539 -16.25 17.01 13.85
N THR A 540 -16.67 15.79 13.52
CA THR A 540 -16.35 14.56 14.28
C THR A 540 -15.25 13.71 13.65
N SER A 541 -14.68 14.16 12.53
CA SER A 541 -13.72 13.36 11.73
C SER A 541 -12.30 13.92 11.78
N ILE A 542 -11.99 14.71 12.81
CA ILE A 542 -10.66 15.28 13.05
C ILE A 542 -10.02 14.58 14.24
N ASP A 543 -8.80 14.09 14.07
CA ASP A 543 -7.97 13.54 15.13
C ASP A 543 -6.50 13.91 14.96
N SER A 544 -5.71 13.69 16.02
CA SER A 544 -4.26 13.87 16.01
C SER A 544 -3.54 12.53 15.86
N ILE A 545 -2.34 12.55 15.29
CA ILE A 545 -1.46 11.41 15.13
C ILE A 545 -0.07 11.84 15.57
N THR A 546 0.44 11.22 16.63
CA THR A 546 1.83 11.38 17.03
C THR A 546 2.72 10.44 16.20
N TYR A 547 3.58 11.00 15.35
CA TYR A 547 4.52 10.23 14.52
C TYR A 547 5.96 10.63 14.85
N LYS A 548 6.71 9.71 15.47
CA LYS A 548 8.11 9.92 15.91
C LYS A 548 8.31 11.22 16.71
N GLY A 549 7.34 11.55 17.57
CA GLY A 549 7.36 12.73 18.44
C GLY A 549 6.84 14.03 17.81
N LEU A 550 6.41 14.00 16.54
CA LEU A 550 5.78 15.13 15.86
C LEU A 550 4.27 14.91 15.78
N GLU A 551 3.48 15.96 16.00
CA GLU A 551 2.01 15.88 15.96
C GLU A 551 1.46 16.22 14.58
N ILE A 552 0.57 15.38 14.06
CA ILE A 552 -0.08 15.58 12.76
C ILE A 552 -1.58 15.65 13.00
N ILE A 553 -2.27 16.62 12.39
CA ILE A 553 -3.73 16.64 12.39
C ILE A 553 -4.20 15.88 11.16
N ARG A 554 -5.04 14.87 11.35
CA ARG A 554 -5.73 14.16 10.28
C ARG A 554 -7.20 14.58 10.26
N VAL A 555 -7.68 14.83 9.06
CA VAL A 555 -9.06 15.20 8.76
C VAL A 555 -9.60 14.17 7.78
N ARG A 556 -10.46 13.26 8.23
CA ARG A 556 -11.10 12.26 7.38
C ARG A 556 -12.34 12.87 6.72
N ILE A 557 -12.33 12.95 5.40
CA ILE A 557 -13.43 13.49 4.60
C ILE A 557 -14.31 12.31 4.17
N PRO A 558 -15.51 12.14 4.74
CA PRO A 558 -16.34 10.95 4.51
C PRO A 558 -16.87 10.92 3.08
N ALA A 559 -16.94 9.72 2.50
CA ALA A 559 -17.61 9.48 1.23
C ALA A 559 -19.05 10.03 1.28
N GLN A 560 -19.46 10.71 0.21
CA GLN A 560 -20.79 11.29 0.11
C GLN A 560 -21.66 10.46 -0.84
N THR A 561 -22.95 10.40 -0.56
CA THR A 561 -23.94 9.78 -1.47
C THR A 561 -24.46 10.75 -2.52
N ASN A 562 -24.21 12.05 -2.34
CA ASN A 562 -24.59 13.11 -3.26
C ASN A 562 -23.45 14.12 -3.37
N MET A 563 -23.44 14.87 -4.47
CA MET A 563 -22.52 15.99 -4.65
C MET A 563 -22.68 17.03 -3.53
N SER A 564 -21.55 17.49 -3.00
CA SER A 564 -21.44 18.50 -1.96
C SER A 564 -21.15 19.89 -2.51
N PHE A 565 -21.63 20.90 -1.81
CA PHE A 565 -21.45 22.32 -2.15
C PHE A 565 -20.84 23.10 -0.99
N LEU A 566 -20.22 24.22 -1.34
CA LEU A 566 -19.79 25.28 -0.44
C LEU A 566 -20.59 26.55 -0.80
N GLY A 567 -21.68 26.79 -0.09
CA GLY A 567 -22.70 27.76 -0.50
C GLY A 567 -23.33 27.32 -1.83
N ASP A 568 -23.26 28.19 -2.83
CA ASP A 568 -23.75 27.93 -4.19
C ASP A 568 -22.67 27.33 -5.12
N ASP A 569 -21.43 27.24 -4.62
CA ASP A 569 -20.28 26.81 -5.41
C ASP A 569 -19.99 25.33 -5.21
N ALA A 570 -19.67 24.65 -6.31
CA ALA A 570 -19.12 23.29 -6.28
C ALA A 570 -17.64 23.31 -6.66
N PHE A 571 -16.88 22.38 -6.10
CA PHE A 571 -15.46 22.21 -6.37
C PHE A 571 -15.14 20.77 -6.79
N PHE A 572 -14.08 20.59 -7.56
CA PHE A 572 -13.58 19.28 -7.99
C PHE A 572 -12.06 19.25 -8.00
N ARG A 573 -11.50 18.04 -8.12
CA ARG A 573 -10.05 17.83 -8.19
C ARG A 573 -9.61 17.27 -9.54
N THR A 574 -8.49 17.81 -10.03
CA THR A 574 -7.74 17.24 -11.16
C THR A 574 -6.33 16.98 -10.65
N GLY A 575 -6.00 15.69 -10.42
CA GLY A 575 -4.81 15.36 -9.64
C GLY A 575 -4.91 15.93 -8.22
N SER A 576 -3.88 16.66 -7.78
CA SER A 576 -3.86 17.36 -6.50
C SER A 576 -4.46 18.78 -6.52
N GLU A 577 -4.85 19.30 -7.70
CA GLU A 577 -5.36 20.66 -7.82
C GLU A 577 -6.87 20.73 -7.54
N THR A 578 -7.26 21.61 -6.62
CA THR A 578 -8.67 21.97 -6.38
C THR A 578 -9.10 23.10 -7.31
N LYS A 579 -10.22 22.91 -8.02
CA LYS A 579 -10.80 23.89 -8.94
C LYS A 579 -12.29 24.08 -8.68
N LYS A 580 -12.77 25.31 -8.88
CA LYS A 580 -14.21 25.62 -8.86
C LYS A 580 -14.86 25.05 -10.13
N ALA A 581 -15.98 24.36 -9.98
CA ALA A 581 -16.71 23.74 -11.08
C ALA A 581 -17.58 24.75 -11.84
N THR A 582 -17.61 24.61 -13.16
CA THR A 582 -18.55 25.29 -14.07
C THR A 582 -19.82 24.48 -14.26
N GLY A 583 -20.90 25.08 -14.79
CA GLY A 583 -22.19 24.39 -15.00
C GLY A 583 -22.09 22.99 -15.64
N PRO A 584 -21.39 22.83 -16.79
CA PRO A 584 -21.19 21.50 -17.38
C PRO A 584 -20.42 20.53 -16.48
N GLN A 585 -19.41 21.01 -15.74
CA GLN A 585 -18.64 20.18 -14.82
C GLN A 585 -19.47 19.76 -13.61
N ILE A 586 -20.36 20.62 -13.12
CA ILE A 586 -21.31 20.29 -12.04
C ILE A 586 -22.19 19.12 -12.47
N ALA A 587 -22.71 19.14 -13.70
CA ALA A 587 -23.50 18.03 -14.23
C ALA A 587 -22.69 16.72 -14.29
N ALA A 588 -21.44 16.77 -14.78
CA ALA A 588 -20.56 15.61 -14.85
C ALA A 588 -20.19 15.06 -13.46
N ILE A 589 -19.98 15.93 -12.46
CA ILE A 589 -19.73 15.51 -11.07
C ILE A 589 -20.97 14.83 -10.50
N ALA A 590 -22.16 15.39 -10.72
CA ALA A 590 -23.42 14.82 -10.25
C ALA A 590 -23.68 13.41 -10.81
N GLU A 591 -23.25 13.13 -12.05
CA GLU A 591 -23.36 11.80 -12.65
C GLU A 591 -22.53 10.74 -11.92
N LYS A 592 -21.44 11.11 -11.23
CA LYS A 592 -20.62 10.16 -10.45
C LYS A 592 -21.32 9.58 -9.22
N PHE A 593 -22.44 10.18 -8.80
CA PHE A 593 -23.20 9.78 -7.62
C PHE A 593 -24.50 9.05 -7.96
N ARG A 594 -24.71 8.68 -9.23
CA ARG A 594 -25.93 8.03 -9.73
C ARG A 594 -25.84 6.53 -9.85
#